data_AF-A0A1Y1JPI4-F1
#
_entry.id   AF-A0A1Y1JPI4-F1
#
_cell.length_a   1.000
_cell.length_b   1.000
_cell.length_c   1.000
_cell.angle_alpha   90.00
_cell.angle_beta   90.00
_cell.angle_gamma   90.00
#
_symmetry.space_group_name_H-M   'P 1'
#
loop_
_entity.id
_entity.type
_entity.pdbx_description
1 polymer ?
#
loop_
_entity_poly.entity_id
_entity_poly.type
_entity_poly.pdbx_seq_one_letter_code
_entity_poly.pdbx_strand_id
1 'polypeptide(L)'
;MDDNIVCVIIYNNVSYFPECNKIIERYKAQDAYSEDVSDQFYRTYKNITEDIFSKRESSIAFSYLFDVDYNNKIPNISSHVGFLYLYYWIYHELNAKKNVTHTKNVYEALVKDYCQTYKTDGCKGNESNSYSTDEINNLTAIYDLYGQLNIIKDACVSKKDANFCKSVNLIINQYITQVKTNDRDTSELELKPCVRTNIGITIITSILVMLLISLLAFFAFKFTTYGSWMSHKIMKLINKRNKIDEEWNMLQQCETSDITSSDQRYNVLYNCD
;
A
#
# COMPACT_ATOMS: atom_id res chain seq x y z
N MET A 1 -17.32 -9.09 -1.81
CA MET A 1 -17.26 -9.55 -0.41
C MET A 1 -17.72 -8.38 0.41
N ASP A 2 -18.82 -8.51 1.15
CA ASP A 2 -19.45 -7.38 1.86
C ASP A 2 -18.52 -6.77 2.91
N ASP A 3 -18.47 -5.44 2.96
CA ASP A 3 -17.63 -4.68 3.88
C ASP A 3 -17.93 -4.99 5.37
N ASN A 4 -19.18 -5.38 5.68
CA ASN A 4 -19.58 -5.82 7.01
C ASN A 4 -18.94 -7.14 7.43
N ILE A 5 -18.73 -8.08 6.49
CA ILE A 5 -18.09 -9.37 6.76
C ILE A 5 -16.61 -9.16 7.10
N VAL A 6 -15.96 -8.18 6.46
CA VAL A 6 -14.56 -7.84 6.68
C VAL A 6 -14.33 -7.33 8.11
N CYS A 7 -15.20 -6.46 8.64
CA CYS A 7 -15.10 -5.97 10.02
C CYS A 7 -15.26 -7.07 11.08
N VAL A 8 -16.17 -8.02 10.86
CA VAL A 8 -16.41 -9.15 11.78
C VAL A 8 -15.23 -10.12 11.81
N ILE A 9 -14.62 -10.38 10.65
CA ILE A 9 -13.41 -11.20 10.52
C ILE A 9 -12.23 -10.53 11.24
N ILE A 10 -12.04 -9.22 11.05
CA ILE A 10 -10.96 -8.47 11.72
C ILE A 10 -11.14 -8.50 13.25
N TYR A 11 -12.36 -8.26 13.75
CA TYR A 11 -12.63 -8.28 15.19
C TYR A 11 -12.36 -9.65 15.83
N ASN A 12 -12.83 -10.73 15.20
CA ASN A 12 -12.61 -12.08 15.71
C ASN A 12 -11.12 -12.44 15.76
N ASN A 13 -10.33 -11.98 14.78
CA ASN A 13 -8.89 -12.21 14.74
C ASN A 13 -8.15 -11.45 15.86
N VAL A 14 -8.53 -10.20 16.13
CA VAL A 14 -7.89 -9.35 17.16
C VAL A 14 -8.01 -9.94 18.56
N SER A 15 -9.07 -10.70 18.85
CA SER A 15 -9.25 -11.31 20.16
C SER A 15 -8.09 -12.25 20.59
N TYR A 16 -7.34 -12.78 19.62
CA TYR A 16 -6.18 -13.65 19.83
C TYR A 16 -4.84 -12.90 19.90
N PHE A 17 -4.80 -11.61 19.56
CA PHE A 17 -3.57 -10.82 19.55
C PHE A 17 -2.82 -10.80 20.89
N PRO A 18 -3.49 -10.78 22.07
CA PRO A 18 -2.78 -10.86 23.33
C PRO A 18 -1.99 -12.17 23.50
N GLU A 19 -2.52 -13.30 23.02
CA GLU A 19 -1.80 -14.57 23.08
C GLU A 19 -0.62 -14.59 22.12
N CYS A 20 -0.79 -14.06 20.91
CA CYS A 20 0.32 -13.85 19.98
C CYS A 20 1.41 -12.94 20.59
N ASN A 21 1.01 -11.86 21.27
CA ASN A 21 1.94 -10.95 21.92
C ASN A 21 2.75 -11.64 23.01
N LYS A 22 2.12 -12.50 23.83
CA LYS A 22 2.83 -13.26 24.86
C LYS A 22 3.93 -14.15 24.28
N ILE A 23 3.76 -14.69 23.06
CA ILE A 23 4.82 -15.45 22.39
C ILE A 23 5.99 -14.54 22.03
N ILE A 24 5.71 -13.41 21.37
CA ILE A 24 6.74 -12.43 20.98
C ILE A 24 7.50 -11.93 22.22
N GLU A 25 6.79 -11.55 23.28
CA GLU A 25 7.41 -11.05 24.52
C GLU A 25 8.25 -12.12 25.22
N ARG A 26 7.84 -13.40 25.16
CA ARG A 26 8.67 -14.51 25.65
C ARG A 26 10.00 -14.58 24.92
N TYR A 27 10.01 -14.45 23.60
CA TYR A 27 11.25 -14.47 22.82
C TYR A 27 12.07 -13.19 22.97
N LYS A 28 11.42 -12.03 23.16
CA LYS A 28 12.13 -10.79 23.52
C LYS A 28 12.88 -10.92 24.85
N ALA A 29 12.32 -11.62 25.82
CA ALA A 29 12.91 -11.84 27.13
C ALA A 29 14.03 -12.90 27.16
N GLN A 30 14.20 -13.68 26.09
CA GLN A 30 15.28 -14.67 26.01
C GLN A 30 16.55 -14.03 25.45
N ASP A 31 17.68 -14.24 26.15
CA ASP A 31 19.01 -13.80 25.69
C ASP A 31 19.61 -14.76 24.65
N ALA A 32 19.10 -16.00 24.56
CA ALA A 32 19.58 -17.03 23.66
C ALA A 32 18.99 -16.85 22.26
N TYR A 33 19.79 -16.27 21.38
CA TYR A 33 19.44 -16.00 20.00
C TYR A 33 20.10 -17.03 19.07
N SER A 34 19.32 -17.64 18.16
CA SER A 34 19.89 -18.45 17.08
C SER A 34 20.45 -17.50 16.01
N GLU A 35 21.77 -17.37 15.99
CA GLU A 35 22.49 -16.49 15.08
C GLU A 35 22.45 -16.99 13.62
N ASP A 36 22.44 -18.31 13.45
CA ASP A 36 22.51 -18.96 12.14
C ASP A 36 21.30 -18.67 11.23
N VAL A 37 20.07 -18.66 11.76
CA VAL A 37 18.86 -18.50 10.93
C VAL A 37 18.79 -17.11 10.30
N SER A 38 19.12 -16.09 11.08
CA SER A 38 19.04 -14.72 10.59
C SER A 38 20.18 -14.36 9.66
N ASP A 39 21.38 -14.90 9.83
CA ASP A 39 22.47 -14.67 8.89
C ASP A 39 22.11 -15.13 7.46
N GLN A 40 21.39 -16.25 7.34
CA GLN A 40 20.90 -16.72 6.06
C GLN A 40 19.85 -15.78 5.44
N PHE A 41 18.97 -15.22 6.28
CA PHE A 41 17.96 -14.23 5.86
C PHE A 41 18.62 -13.00 5.23
N TYR A 42 19.61 -12.36 5.87
CA TYR A 42 20.27 -11.16 5.32
C TYR A 42 21.13 -11.46 4.08
N ARG A 43 21.68 -12.66 3.96
CA ARG A 43 22.39 -13.09 2.73
C ARG A 43 21.44 -13.19 1.55
N THR A 44 20.22 -13.66 1.79
CA THR A 44 19.19 -13.88 0.77
C THR A 44 18.49 -12.57 0.38
N TYR A 45 18.14 -11.74 1.37
CA TYR A 45 17.36 -10.51 1.20
C TYR A 45 18.21 -9.26 1.45
N LYS A 46 19.19 -9.00 0.57
CA LYS A 46 20.18 -7.91 0.70
C LYS A 46 19.58 -6.49 0.80
N ASN A 47 18.33 -6.31 0.39
CA ASN A 47 17.60 -5.04 0.49
C ASN A 47 17.03 -4.78 1.88
N ILE A 48 17.07 -5.77 2.78
CA ILE A 48 16.72 -5.62 4.19
C ILE A 48 18.03 -5.62 4.95
N THR A 49 18.37 -4.46 5.52
CA THR A 49 19.60 -4.27 6.28
C THR A 49 19.31 -4.30 7.78
N GLU A 50 20.33 -4.54 8.60
CA GLU A 50 20.18 -4.68 10.06
C GLU A 50 19.66 -3.40 10.74
N ASP A 51 19.86 -2.22 10.13
CA ASP A 51 19.31 -0.95 10.61
C ASP A 51 17.79 -0.83 10.36
N ILE A 52 17.28 -1.47 9.31
CA ILE A 52 15.84 -1.54 9.03
C ILE A 52 15.20 -2.52 10.00
N PHE A 53 15.66 -3.76 9.96
CA PHE A 53 15.15 -4.84 10.79
C PHE A 53 16.37 -5.61 11.28
N SER A 54 16.58 -5.62 12.59
CA SER A 54 17.76 -6.18 13.22
C SER A 54 17.71 -7.70 13.25
N LYS A 55 18.89 -8.30 13.31
CA LYS A 55 19.06 -9.75 13.54
C LYS A 55 18.15 -10.26 14.65
N ARG A 56 18.19 -9.58 15.80
CA ARG A 56 17.34 -9.95 16.96
C ARG A 56 15.85 -10.02 16.59
N GLU A 57 15.34 -9.02 15.88
CA GLU A 57 13.93 -8.98 15.48
C GLU A 57 13.60 -10.08 14.47
N SER A 58 14.51 -10.38 13.53
CA SER A 58 14.30 -11.50 12.60
C SER A 58 14.21 -12.83 13.33
N SER A 59 15.12 -13.19 14.25
CA SER A 59 14.94 -14.49 14.93
C SER A 59 13.75 -14.53 15.89
N ILE A 60 13.32 -13.40 16.45
CA ILE A 60 12.04 -13.34 17.19
C ILE A 60 10.89 -13.68 16.23
N ALA A 61 10.86 -13.11 15.02
CA ALA A 61 9.86 -13.40 14.00
C ALA A 61 9.86 -14.88 13.59
N PHE A 62 11.04 -15.46 13.35
CA PHE A 62 11.17 -16.89 13.00
C PHE A 62 10.69 -17.81 14.12
N SER A 63 11.09 -17.51 15.36
CA SER A 63 10.69 -18.31 16.52
C SER A 63 9.19 -18.22 16.77
N TYR A 64 8.61 -17.03 16.59
CA TYR A 64 7.16 -16.83 16.63
C TYR A 64 6.44 -17.64 15.56
N LEU A 65 6.89 -17.58 14.30
CA LEU A 65 6.30 -18.34 13.20
C LEU A 65 6.38 -19.85 13.47
N PHE A 66 7.52 -20.34 13.98
CA PHE A 66 7.68 -21.73 14.36
C PHE A 66 6.66 -22.17 15.44
N ASP A 67 6.39 -21.32 16.43
CA ASP A 67 5.42 -21.63 17.49
C ASP A 67 3.96 -21.60 17.01
N VAL A 68 3.63 -20.67 16.12
CA VAL A 68 2.28 -20.50 15.56
C VAL A 68 1.95 -21.57 14.51
N ASP A 69 2.89 -21.85 13.62
CA ASP A 69 2.64 -22.67 12.43
C ASP A 69 3.04 -24.14 12.63
N TYR A 70 4.25 -24.40 13.15
CA TYR A 70 4.78 -25.76 13.23
C TYR A 70 4.33 -26.48 14.51
N ASN A 71 4.41 -25.81 15.66
CA ASN A 71 4.17 -26.46 16.94
C ASN A 71 2.69 -26.63 17.30
N ASN A 72 1.77 -25.88 16.64
CA ASN A 72 0.35 -25.76 17.06
C ASN A 72 0.18 -25.63 18.59
N LYS A 73 1.19 -25.05 19.25
CA LYS A 73 1.29 -25.07 20.73
C LYS A 73 0.19 -24.23 21.36
N ILE A 74 -0.42 -23.36 20.58
CA ILE A 74 -1.56 -22.58 21.01
C ILE A 74 -2.82 -23.18 20.37
N PRO A 75 -3.59 -23.97 21.14
CA PRO A 75 -4.89 -24.41 20.67
C PRO A 75 -5.73 -23.16 20.34
N ASN A 76 -6.32 -23.17 19.14
CA ASN A 76 -7.29 -22.18 18.64
C ASN A 76 -6.75 -20.92 17.96
N ILE A 77 -5.42 -20.74 17.79
CA ILE A 77 -4.93 -19.69 16.88
C ILE A 77 -4.77 -20.30 15.49
N SER A 78 -5.55 -19.82 14.53
CA SER A 78 -5.36 -20.21 13.13
C SER A 78 -4.07 -19.59 12.59
N SER A 79 -3.40 -20.26 11.64
CA SER A 79 -2.20 -19.71 10.99
C SER A 79 -2.47 -18.29 10.48
N HIS A 80 -3.63 -18.06 9.84
CA HIS A 80 -4.01 -16.73 9.35
C HIS A 80 -3.95 -15.64 10.42
N VAL A 81 -4.47 -15.90 11.62
CA VAL A 81 -4.44 -14.95 12.74
C VAL A 81 -3.01 -14.67 13.19
N GLY A 82 -2.18 -15.71 13.25
CA GLY A 82 -0.78 -15.53 13.64
C GLY A 82 0.05 -14.77 12.60
N PHE A 83 -0.13 -15.04 11.31
CA PHE A 83 0.51 -14.28 10.23
C PHE A 83 0.04 -12.81 10.20
N LEU A 84 -1.27 -12.56 10.41
CA LEU A 84 -1.80 -11.20 10.55
C LEU A 84 -1.17 -10.47 11.74
N TYR A 85 -1.04 -11.14 12.89
CA TYR A 85 -0.39 -10.56 14.04
C TYR A 85 1.10 -10.26 13.80
N LEU A 86 1.81 -11.15 13.10
CA LEU A 86 3.21 -10.91 12.74
C LEU A 86 3.35 -9.63 11.90
N TYR A 87 2.49 -9.44 10.89
CA TYR A 87 2.48 -8.21 10.10
C TYR A 87 2.25 -6.97 10.98
N TYR A 88 1.25 -7.04 11.86
CA TYR A 88 0.94 -5.98 12.82
C TYR A 88 2.14 -5.65 13.71
N TRP A 89 2.83 -6.66 14.24
CA TRP A 89 4.00 -6.47 15.08
C TRP A 89 5.17 -5.83 14.32
N ILE A 90 5.51 -6.33 13.12
CA ILE A 90 6.57 -5.75 12.27
C ILE A 90 6.26 -4.29 11.93
N TYR A 91 4.99 -3.98 11.64
CA TYR A 91 4.55 -2.61 11.38
C TYR A 91 4.92 -1.68 12.55
N HIS A 92 4.60 -2.07 13.78
CA HIS A 92 4.85 -1.24 14.96
C HIS A 92 6.34 -1.10 15.29
N GLU A 93 7.12 -2.18 15.17
CA GLU A 93 8.58 -2.12 15.38
C GLU A 93 9.25 -1.18 14.36
N LEU A 94 8.85 -1.26 13.09
CA LEU A 94 9.40 -0.37 12.05
C LEU A 94 8.87 1.06 12.15
N ASN A 95 7.62 1.24 12.56
CA ASN A 95 7.05 2.56 12.78
C ASN A 95 7.79 3.31 13.91
N ALA A 96 8.15 2.60 14.99
CA ALA A 96 8.98 3.16 16.07
C ALA A 96 10.35 3.67 15.57
N LYS A 97 10.88 3.06 14.49
CA LYS A 97 12.13 3.46 13.82
C LYS A 97 11.94 4.42 12.65
N LYS A 98 10.70 4.88 12.38
CA LYS A 98 10.33 5.71 11.21
C LYS A 98 10.59 5.02 9.86
N ASN A 99 10.56 3.69 9.82
CA ASN A 99 10.83 2.85 8.66
C ASN A 99 9.58 2.06 8.18
N VAL A 100 8.38 2.57 8.44
CA VAL A 100 7.10 1.90 8.16
C VAL A 100 6.90 1.51 6.68
N THR A 101 7.55 2.22 5.75
CA THR A 101 7.52 1.90 4.31
C THR A 101 8.15 0.54 3.98
N HIS A 102 9.00 0.02 4.86
CA HIS A 102 9.67 -1.27 4.69
C HIS A 102 8.86 -2.45 5.25
N THR A 103 7.77 -2.22 5.98
CA THR A 103 6.98 -3.27 6.65
C THR A 103 6.57 -4.39 5.70
N LYS A 104 6.03 -4.05 4.53
CA LYS A 104 5.61 -5.04 3.54
C LYS A 104 6.79 -5.92 3.10
N ASN A 105 7.90 -5.28 2.70
CA ASN A 105 9.06 -6.00 2.18
C ASN A 105 9.69 -6.91 3.26
N VAL A 106 9.77 -6.43 4.50
CA VAL A 106 10.30 -7.21 5.63
C VAL A 106 9.41 -8.41 5.91
N TYR A 107 8.09 -8.21 6.00
CA TYR A 107 7.14 -9.30 6.23
C TYR A 107 7.18 -10.35 5.11
N GLU A 108 7.10 -9.93 3.85
CA GLU A 108 7.11 -10.86 2.71
C GLU A 108 8.41 -11.69 2.65
N ALA A 109 9.55 -11.05 2.90
CA ALA A 109 10.84 -11.73 2.96
C ALA A 109 10.90 -12.76 4.11
N LEU A 110 10.48 -12.36 5.32
CA LEU A 110 10.51 -13.24 6.49
C LEU A 110 9.62 -14.47 6.31
N VAL A 111 8.39 -14.25 5.86
CA VAL A 111 7.45 -15.34 5.61
C VAL A 111 8.02 -16.26 4.54
N LYS A 112 8.47 -15.71 3.40
CA LYS A 112 9.02 -16.52 2.32
C LYS A 112 10.23 -17.35 2.76
N ASP A 113 11.16 -16.78 3.51
CA ASP A 113 12.35 -17.48 3.99
C ASP A 113 12.00 -18.60 4.99
N TYR A 114 11.08 -18.31 5.93
CA TYR A 114 10.54 -19.30 6.86
C TYR A 114 9.90 -20.47 6.12
N CYS A 115 9.01 -20.17 5.16
CA CYS A 115 8.29 -21.16 4.39
C CYS A 115 9.22 -22.06 3.56
N GLN A 116 10.28 -21.48 2.98
CA GLN A 116 11.29 -22.23 2.24
C GLN A 116 12.12 -23.13 3.16
N THR A 117 12.47 -22.63 4.35
CA THR A 117 13.30 -23.35 5.33
C THR A 117 12.57 -24.55 5.91
N TYR A 118 11.32 -24.36 6.35
CA TYR A 118 10.55 -25.37 7.06
C TYR A 118 9.56 -26.15 6.19
N LYS A 119 9.39 -25.78 4.91
CA LYS A 119 8.52 -26.44 3.92
C LYS A 119 7.10 -26.68 4.43
N THR A 120 6.54 -25.71 5.16
CA THR A 120 5.21 -25.87 5.79
C THR A 120 4.08 -25.44 4.86
N ASP A 121 2.96 -26.14 4.92
CA ASP A 121 1.77 -25.82 4.12
C ASP A 121 1.02 -24.58 4.64
N GLY A 122 1.24 -24.16 5.90
CA GLY A 122 0.57 -23.00 6.52
C GLY A 122 0.98 -21.65 5.92
N CYS A 123 1.98 -21.65 5.05
CA CYS A 123 2.40 -20.52 4.24
C CYS A 123 1.50 -20.22 3.05
N LYS A 124 0.69 -21.20 2.60
CA LYS A 124 -0.18 -21.05 1.43
C LYS A 124 -1.21 -19.94 1.66
N GLY A 125 -1.09 -18.84 0.92
CA GLY A 125 -2.04 -17.72 0.90
C GLY A 125 -1.72 -16.55 1.84
N ASN A 126 -0.63 -16.61 2.62
CA ASN A 126 -0.24 -15.52 3.53
C ASN A 126 0.92 -14.66 3.00
N GLU A 127 1.63 -15.13 1.98
CA GLU A 127 2.79 -14.48 1.35
C GLU A 127 2.46 -13.17 0.61
N SER A 128 1.18 -12.91 0.32
CA SER A 128 0.75 -11.73 -0.45
C SER A 128 -0.18 -10.79 0.32
N ASN A 129 -0.44 -11.08 1.60
CA ASN A 129 -1.30 -10.24 2.43
C ASN A 129 -0.52 -9.00 2.86
N SER A 130 -0.66 -7.93 2.10
CA SER A 130 -0.22 -6.60 2.54
C SER A 130 -1.41 -5.79 3.01
N TYR A 131 -1.28 -5.17 4.17
CA TYR A 131 -2.27 -4.26 4.73
C TYR A 131 -1.80 -2.82 4.50
N SER A 132 -2.72 -1.96 4.11
CA SER A 132 -2.48 -0.52 4.06
C SER A 132 -2.27 0.04 5.47
N THR A 133 -1.63 1.20 5.55
CA THR A 133 -1.45 1.93 6.81
C THR A 133 -2.79 2.17 7.52
N ASP A 134 -3.84 2.53 6.77
CA ASP A 134 -5.16 2.76 7.33
C ASP A 134 -5.78 1.48 7.92
N GLU A 135 -5.60 0.33 7.27
CA GLU A 135 -6.06 -0.95 7.79
C GLU A 135 -5.34 -1.34 9.09
N ILE A 136 -4.03 -1.10 9.19
CA ILE A 136 -3.29 -1.34 10.42
C ILE A 136 -3.66 -0.34 11.52
N ASN A 137 -3.93 0.92 11.19
CA ASN A 137 -4.42 1.89 12.15
C ASN A 137 -5.80 1.48 12.70
N ASN A 138 -6.70 1.03 11.83
CA ASN A 138 -7.99 0.50 12.24
C ASN A 138 -7.83 -0.76 13.13
N LEU A 139 -6.94 -1.67 12.73
CA LEU A 139 -6.62 -2.87 13.51
C LEU A 139 -6.07 -2.50 14.89
N THR A 140 -5.21 -1.49 14.97
CA THR A 140 -4.65 -0.95 16.22
C THR A 140 -5.77 -0.40 17.11
N ALA A 141 -6.66 0.42 16.56
CA ALA A 141 -7.78 0.97 17.31
C ALA A 141 -8.72 -0.13 17.85
N ILE A 142 -8.98 -1.18 17.06
CA ILE A 142 -9.78 -2.33 17.51
C ILE A 142 -9.06 -3.10 18.62
N TYR A 143 -7.74 -3.28 18.50
CA TYR A 143 -6.93 -3.97 19.51
C TYR A 143 -6.86 -3.20 20.83
N ASP A 144 -6.68 -1.88 20.77
CA ASP A 144 -6.69 -1.01 21.95
C ASP A 144 -8.06 -1.05 22.64
N LEU A 145 -9.14 -0.97 21.86
CA LEU A 145 -10.51 -1.08 22.38
C LEU A 145 -10.74 -2.45 23.04
N TYR A 146 -10.27 -3.53 22.42
CA TYR A 146 -10.34 -4.87 23.01
C TYR A 146 -9.58 -4.96 24.33
N GLY A 147 -8.40 -4.35 24.42
CA GLY A 147 -7.63 -4.23 25.66
C GLY A 147 -8.42 -3.51 26.77
N GLN A 148 -9.04 -2.37 26.44
CA GLN A 148 -9.88 -1.63 27.39
C GLN A 148 -11.11 -2.42 27.84
N LEU A 149 -11.77 -3.13 26.91
CA LEU A 149 -12.91 -3.99 27.23
C LEU A 149 -12.53 -5.12 28.19
N ASN A 150 -11.34 -5.72 28.03
CA ASN A 150 -10.86 -6.73 28.96
C ASN A 150 -10.59 -6.16 30.36
N ILE A 151 -9.99 -4.97 30.46
CA ILE A 151 -9.80 -4.29 31.75
C ILE A 151 -11.15 -4.03 32.43
N ILE A 152 -12.14 -3.56 31.68
CA ILE A 152 -13.50 -3.36 32.18
C ILE A 152 -14.10 -4.68 32.66
N LYS A 153 -13.96 -5.74 31.87
CA LYS A 153 -14.47 -7.07 32.22
C LYS A 153 -13.84 -7.61 33.51
N ASP A 154 -12.54 -7.43 33.71
CA ASP A 154 -11.85 -7.84 34.94
C ASP A 154 -12.28 -6.99 36.15
N ALA A 155 -12.44 -5.67 35.96
CA ALA A 155 -13.04 -4.80 36.98
C ALA A 155 -14.46 -5.25 37.34
N CYS A 156 -15.21 -5.77 36.38
CA CYS A 156 -16.54 -6.34 36.59
C CYS A 156 -16.56 -7.65 37.36
N VAL A 157 -15.54 -8.49 37.18
CA VAL A 157 -15.36 -9.71 38.01
C VAL A 157 -15.15 -9.32 39.48
N SER A 158 -14.46 -8.20 39.75
CA SER A 158 -14.23 -7.71 41.11
C SER A 158 -15.46 -7.08 41.81
N LYS A 159 -16.63 -7.03 41.13
CA LYS A 159 -17.92 -6.47 41.63
C LYS A 159 -17.87 -5.03 42.15
N LYS A 160 -16.83 -4.25 41.81
CA LYS A 160 -16.70 -2.85 42.28
C LYS A 160 -17.87 -1.95 41.84
N ASP A 161 -18.48 -2.23 40.69
CA ASP A 161 -19.70 -1.54 40.24
C ASP A 161 -20.56 -2.47 39.36
N ALA A 162 -21.49 -3.19 40.00
CA ALA A 162 -22.35 -4.16 39.33
C ALA A 162 -23.27 -3.54 38.25
N ASN A 163 -23.64 -2.27 38.41
CA ASN A 163 -24.54 -1.58 37.49
C ASN A 163 -23.80 -1.17 36.21
N PHE A 164 -22.59 -0.61 36.35
CA PHE A 164 -21.73 -0.30 35.21
C PHE A 164 -21.46 -1.55 34.36
N CYS A 165 -21.12 -2.66 35.03
CA CYS A 165 -20.80 -3.92 34.38
C CYS A 165 -21.97 -4.58 33.65
N LYS A 166 -23.16 -4.46 34.23
CA LYS A 166 -24.39 -4.90 33.57
C LYS A 166 -24.64 -4.09 32.29
N SER A 167 -24.46 -2.78 32.34
CA SER A 167 -24.62 -1.89 31.17
C SER A 167 -23.61 -2.18 30.06
N VAL A 168 -22.33 -2.36 30.41
CA VAL A 168 -21.28 -2.70 29.43
C VAL A 168 -21.56 -4.06 28.78
N ASN A 169 -21.90 -5.09 29.57
CA ASN A 169 -22.24 -6.40 29.02
C ASN A 169 -23.47 -6.35 28.11
N LEU A 170 -24.47 -5.51 28.42
CA LEU A 170 -25.63 -5.32 27.54
C LEU A 170 -25.23 -4.73 26.19
N ILE A 171 -24.37 -3.71 26.17
CA ILE A 171 -23.89 -3.08 24.93
C ILE A 171 -23.06 -4.07 24.09
N ILE A 172 -22.12 -4.77 24.72
CA ILE A 172 -21.30 -5.79 24.04
C ILE A 172 -22.18 -6.90 23.46
N ASN A 173 -23.12 -7.43 24.25
CA ASN A 173 -24.01 -8.49 23.79
C ASN A 173 -24.93 -8.02 22.67
N GLN A 174 -25.45 -6.79 22.73
CA GLN A 174 -26.24 -6.21 21.64
C GLN A 174 -25.42 -6.14 20.35
N TYR A 175 -24.16 -5.67 20.43
CA TYR A 175 -23.28 -5.61 19.27
C TYR A 175 -22.97 -7.00 18.70
N ILE A 176 -22.57 -7.96 19.55
CA ILE A 176 -22.26 -9.33 19.12
C ILE A 176 -23.50 -10.02 18.52
N THR A 177 -24.68 -9.82 19.11
CA THR A 177 -25.93 -10.38 18.59
C THR A 177 -26.28 -9.78 17.24
N GLN A 178 -26.20 -8.45 17.08
CA GLN A 178 -26.45 -7.77 15.79
C GLN A 178 -25.49 -8.25 14.70
N VAL A 179 -24.20 -8.40 15.03
CA VAL A 179 -23.18 -8.95 14.13
C VAL A 179 -23.51 -10.39 13.70
N LYS A 180 -23.99 -11.23 14.62
CA LYS A 180 -24.34 -12.63 14.32
C LYS A 180 -25.67 -12.80 13.57
N THR A 181 -26.61 -11.87 13.73
CA THR A 181 -27.92 -11.92 13.06
C THR A 181 -27.89 -11.32 11.67
N ASN A 182 -26.98 -10.37 11.39
CA ASN A 182 -26.80 -9.79 10.05
C ASN A 182 -26.19 -10.78 9.03
N ASP A 183 -25.78 -11.98 9.46
CA ASP A 183 -25.44 -13.10 8.58
C ASP A 183 -26.69 -13.81 8.01
N ARG A 184 -27.90 -13.44 8.45
CA ARG A 184 -29.15 -14.10 8.03
C ARG A 184 -30.21 -13.23 7.39
N ASP A 185 -30.20 -11.90 7.54
CA ASP A 185 -31.16 -11.04 6.85
C ASP A 185 -30.52 -9.73 6.39
N THR A 186 -30.45 -9.57 5.07
CA THR A 186 -30.26 -8.29 4.39
C THR A 186 -31.48 -7.41 4.69
N SER A 187 -31.40 -6.59 5.73
CA SER A 187 -32.35 -5.50 5.96
C SER A 187 -31.62 -4.32 6.56
N GLU A 188 -31.72 -3.19 5.89
CA GLU A 188 -31.10 -1.90 6.13
C GLU A 188 -30.96 -1.53 7.62
N LEU A 189 -29.72 -1.54 8.09
CA LEU A 189 -29.27 -0.61 9.11
C LEU A 189 -28.20 0.25 8.45
N GLU A 190 -28.50 1.54 8.27
CA GLU A 190 -27.54 2.56 7.82
C GLU A 190 -26.45 2.76 8.88
N LEU A 191 -25.59 1.76 9.05
CA LEU A 191 -24.24 1.97 9.56
C LEU A 191 -23.40 2.37 8.35
N LYS A 192 -22.77 3.54 8.44
CA LYS A 192 -21.75 3.94 7.47
C LYS A 192 -20.76 2.77 7.37
N PRO A 193 -20.60 2.16 6.19
CA PRO A 193 -19.59 1.12 6.01
C PRO A 193 -18.23 1.71 6.39
N CYS A 194 -17.32 0.88 6.89
CA CYS A 194 -15.90 1.19 6.78
C CYS A 194 -15.61 1.34 5.29
N VAL A 195 -15.69 2.57 4.77
CA VAL A 195 -15.53 2.84 3.36
C VAL A 195 -14.08 2.51 3.02
N ARG A 196 -13.84 1.32 2.48
CA ARG A 196 -12.68 1.09 1.62
C ARG A 196 -12.93 1.96 0.40
N THR A 197 -12.48 3.21 0.46
CA THR A 197 -12.34 3.98 -0.77
C THR A 197 -11.31 3.21 -1.58
N ASN A 198 -11.77 2.41 -2.54
CA ASN A 198 -10.92 1.86 -3.57
C ASN A 198 -10.42 3.07 -4.37
N ILE A 199 -9.35 3.70 -3.87
CA ILE A 199 -8.72 4.89 -4.43
C ILE A 199 -8.46 4.68 -5.93
N GLY A 200 -8.12 3.44 -6.32
CA GLY A 200 -7.99 3.04 -7.72
C GLY A 200 -9.27 3.24 -8.54
N ILE A 201 -10.45 2.86 -8.03
CA ILE A 201 -11.72 3.04 -8.74
C ILE A 201 -12.07 4.54 -8.84
N THR A 202 -11.85 5.31 -7.78
CA THR A 202 -12.09 6.77 -7.81
C THR A 202 -11.14 7.48 -8.78
N ILE A 203 -9.87 7.08 -8.85
CA ILE A 203 -8.91 7.62 -9.81
C ILE A 203 -9.29 7.22 -11.25
N ILE A 204 -9.60 5.95 -11.49
CA ILE A 204 -9.96 5.45 -12.83
C ILE A 204 -11.24 6.13 -13.34
N THR A 205 -12.26 6.27 -12.48
CA THR A 205 -13.52 6.95 -12.84
C THR A 205 -13.30 8.44 -13.09
N SER A 206 -12.48 9.12 -12.28
CA SER A 206 -12.12 10.52 -12.50
C SER A 206 -11.41 10.73 -13.84
N ILE A 207 -10.45 9.86 -14.18
CA ILE A 207 -9.73 9.89 -15.47
C ILE A 207 -10.70 9.64 -16.64
N LEU A 208 -11.58 8.65 -16.54
CA LEU A 208 -12.58 8.35 -17.57
C LEU A 208 -13.52 9.53 -17.82
N VAL A 209 -14.00 10.18 -16.76
CA VAL A 209 -14.87 11.35 -16.86
C VAL A 209 -14.14 12.53 -17.49
N MET A 210 -12.89 12.81 -17.08
CA MET A 210 -12.08 13.86 -17.70
C MET A 210 -11.82 13.59 -19.19
N LEU A 211 -11.57 12.35 -19.58
CA LEU A 211 -11.38 11.95 -20.98
C LEU A 211 -12.67 12.14 -21.79
N LEU A 212 -13.83 11.74 -21.24
CA LEU A 212 -15.13 11.93 -21.89
C LEU A 212 -15.44 13.41 -22.11
N ILE A 213 -15.24 14.25 -21.10
CA ILE A 213 -15.43 15.70 -21.22
C ILE A 213 -14.50 16.29 -22.28
N SER A 214 -13.23 15.87 -22.29
CA SER A 214 -12.24 16.34 -23.27
C SER A 214 -12.61 15.93 -24.70
N LEU A 215 -13.09 14.71 -24.90
CA LEU A 215 -13.57 14.22 -26.19
C LEU A 215 -14.80 15.00 -26.67
N LEU A 216 -15.78 15.22 -25.80
CA LEU A 216 -16.97 15.99 -26.12
C LEU A 216 -16.61 17.44 -26.47
N ALA A 217 -15.70 18.07 -25.72
CA ALA A 217 -15.19 19.40 -26.00
C ALA A 217 -14.45 19.45 -27.34
N PHE A 218 -13.65 18.44 -27.67
CA PHE A 218 -12.96 18.33 -28.95
C PHE A 218 -13.93 18.22 -30.13
N PHE A 219 -14.95 17.36 -30.02
CA PHE A 219 -15.99 17.24 -31.05
C PHE A 219 -16.81 18.52 -31.19
N ALA A 220 -17.22 19.13 -30.07
CA ALA A 220 -17.91 20.41 -30.08
C ALA A 220 -17.06 21.48 -30.76
N PHE A 221 -15.77 21.58 -30.42
CA PHE A 221 -14.87 22.54 -31.03
C PHE A 221 -14.67 22.30 -32.54
N LYS A 222 -14.53 21.03 -32.96
CA LYS A 222 -14.37 20.65 -34.36
C LYS A 222 -15.61 20.93 -35.22
N PHE A 223 -16.81 20.73 -34.66
CA PHE A 223 -18.07 20.84 -35.41
C PHE A 223 -18.80 22.17 -35.20
N THR A 224 -18.35 23.03 -34.28
CA THR A 224 -18.87 24.39 -34.14
C THR A 224 -18.10 25.35 -35.06
N THR A 225 -18.76 26.42 -35.52
CA THR A 225 -18.21 27.45 -36.40
C THR A 225 -16.85 28.01 -35.95
N TYR A 226 -16.57 27.99 -34.64
CA TYR A 226 -15.30 28.39 -34.03
C TYR A 226 -14.09 27.50 -34.42
N GLY A 227 -14.29 26.21 -34.69
CA GLY A 227 -13.23 25.30 -35.11
C GLY A 227 -12.63 25.69 -36.46
N SER A 228 -13.49 26.06 -37.42
CA SER A 228 -13.05 26.51 -38.75
C SER A 228 -12.18 27.77 -38.69
N TRP A 229 -12.47 28.68 -37.75
CA TRP A 229 -11.75 29.93 -37.56
C TRP A 229 -10.38 29.72 -36.91
N MET A 230 -10.31 28.85 -35.89
CA MET A 230 -9.05 28.46 -35.26
C MET A 230 -8.16 27.65 -36.20
N SER A 231 -8.71 26.71 -36.96
CA SER A 231 -7.97 25.98 -38.00
C SER A 231 -7.39 26.93 -39.04
N HIS A 232 -8.14 27.96 -39.47
CA HIS A 232 -7.61 28.99 -40.36
C HIS A 232 -6.44 29.78 -39.75
N LYS A 233 -6.50 30.11 -38.45
CA LYS A 233 -5.40 30.79 -37.76
C LYS A 233 -4.15 29.91 -37.66
N ILE A 234 -4.32 28.64 -37.33
CA ILE A 234 -3.22 27.67 -37.27
C ILE A 234 -2.60 27.47 -38.66
N MET A 235 -3.42 27.32 -39.71
CA MET A 235 -2.96 27.21 -41.09
C MET A 235 -2.19 28.46 -41.54
N LYS A 236 -2.65 29.66 -41.15
CA LYS A 236 -1.92 30.91 -41.39
C LYS A 236 -0.57 30.95 -40.68
N LEU A 237 -0.48 30.43 -39.45
CA LEU A 237 0.79 30.36 -38.71
C LEU A 237 1.77 29.37 -39.33
N ILE A 238 1.28 28.19 -39.77
CA ILE A 238 2.09 27.18 -40.47
C ILE A 238 2.61 27.75 -41.80
N ASN A 239 1.74 28.35 -42.61
CA ASN A 239 2.16 28.95 -43.89
C ASN A 239 3.18 30.09 -43.70
N LYS A 240 3.05 30.88 -42.63
CA LYS A 240 4.04 31.93 -42.31
C LYS A 240 5.40 31.34 -41.91
N ARG A 241 5.42 30.22 -41.18
CA ARG A 241 6.66 29.50 -40.87
C ARG A 241 7.30 28.88 -42.12
N ASN A 242 6.51 28.22 -42.96
CA ASN A 242 7.01 27.62 -44.20
C ASN A 242 7.62 28.67 -45.14
N LYS A 243 7.02 29.88 -45.20
CA LYS A 243 7.59 31.00 -45.96
C LYS A 243 8.95 31.46 -45.39
N ILE A 244 9.09 31.51 -44.07
CA ILE A 244 10.37 31.87 -43.43
C ILE A 244 11.42 30.78 -43.68
N ASP A 245 11.02 29.51 -43.67
CA ASP A 245 11.91 28.37 -43.95
C ASP A 245 12.36 28.34 -45.42
N GLU A 246 11.48 28.70 -46.36
CA GLU A 246 11.86 28.94 -47.76
C GLU A 246 12.83 30.12 -47.91
N GLU A 247 12.58 31.24 -47.21
CA GLU A 247 13.50 32.38 -47.18
C GLU A 247 14.87 32.00 -46.58
N TRP A 248 14.89 31.16 -45.53
CA TRP A 248 16.12 30.64 -44.93
C TRP A 248 16.88 29.69 -45.88
N ASN A 249 16.17 28.80 -46.56
CA ASN A 249 16.75 27.89 -47.56
C ASN A 249 17.32 28.66 -48.78
N MET A 250 16.72 29.79 -49.17
CA MET A 250 17.27 30.67 -50.21
C MET A 250 18.55 31.40 -49.74
N LEU A 251 18.60 31.88 -48.50
CA LEU A 251 19.79 32.54 -47.94
C LEU A 251 20.97 31.57 -47.79
N GLN A 252 20.69 30.32 -47.39
CA GLN A 252 21.71 29.29 -47.23
C GLN A 252 22.35 28.86 -48.56
N GLN A 253 21.63 28.97 -49.68
CA GLN A 253 22.16 28.74 -51.03
C GLN A 253 23.13 29.85 -51.49
N CYS A 254 23.09 31.03 -50.87
CA CYS A 254 24.00 32.14 -51.16
C CYS A 254 25.34 32.02 -50.39
N GLU A 255 25.35 31.36 -49.24
CA GLU A 255 26.57 31.11 -48.44
C GLU A 255 27.37 29.86 -48.85
N THR A 256 26.88 29.07 -49.82
CA THR A 256 27.56 27.83 -50.29
C THR A 256 28.09 27.88 -51.71
N SER A 257 28.24 29.06 -52.32
CA SER A 257 29.20 29.22 -53.42
C SER A 257 30.51 29.78 -52.88
N ASP A 258 31.60 29.07 -53.17
CA ASP A 258 33.00 29.49 -53.00
C ASP A 258 33.72 29.12 -51.70
N ILE A 259 33.79 27.83 -51.39
CA ILE A 259 35.07 27.28 -50.88
C ILE A 259 35.33 25.92 -51.52
N THR A 260 35.83 25.90 -52.76
CA THR A 260 36.94 25.02 -53.21
C THR A 260 37.31 25.27 -54.68
N SER A 261 38.04 26.35 -54.93
CA SER A 261 39.04 26.45 -56.01
C SER A 261 40.33 26.81 -55.27
N SER A 262 41.29 25.89 -55.13
CA SER A 262 42.29 25.60 -56.15
C SER A 262 42.69 26.88 -56.89
N ASP A 263 43.70 27.54 -56.33
CA ASP A 263 44.81 28.14 -57.07
C ASP A 263 44.42 29.05 -58.25
N GLN A 264 44.34 30.37 -58.01
CA GLN A 264 45.17 31.37 -58.70
C GLN A 264 44.71 32.79 -58.35
N ARG A 265 45.71 33.60 -57.98
CA ARG A 265 45.81 35.06 -58.10
C ARG A 265 44.58 35.71 -58.77
N TYR A 266 43.74 36.44 -58.05
CA TYR A 266 43.20 37.76 -58.44
C TYR A 266 42.34 38.31 -57.29
N ASN A 267 42.71 39.50 -56.79
CA ASN A 267 41.88 40.30 -55.88
C ASN A 267 40.74 40.93 -56.69
N VAL A 268 39.49 40.64 -56.33
CA VAL A 268 38.34 41.45 -56.73
C VAL A 268 37.45 41.64 -55.51
N LEU A 269 37.36 42.89 -55.02
CA LEU A 269 36.35 43.31 -54.06
C LEU A 269 34.99 43.31 -54.77
N TYR A 270 34.00 42.64 -54.17
CA TYR A 270 32.60 42.92 -54.45
C TYR A 270 31.98 43.61 -53.22
N ASN A 271 31.46 44.82 -53.45
CA ASN A 271 30.46 45.45 -52.60
C ASN A 271 29.13 44.75 -52.85
N CYS A 272 28.43 44.41 -51.78
CA CYS A 272 26.99 44.12 -51.82
C CYS A 272 26.25 45.39 -51.37
N ASP A 273 25.26 45.80 -52.16
CA ASP A 273 24.26 46.83 -51.81
C ASP A 273 23.17 46.25 -50.89
#